data_AF-A0A7C0ZBA5-F1
#
_entry.id   AF-A0A7C0ZBA5-F1
#
_cell.length_a   1.000
_cell.length_b   1.000
_cell.length_c   1.000
_cell.angle_alpha   90.00
_cell.angle_beta   90.00
_cell.angle_gamma   90.00
#
_symmetry.space_group_name_H-M   'P 1'
#
loop_
_entity.id
_entity.type
_entity.pdbx_description
1 polymer ?
#
loop_
_entity_poly.entity_id
_entity_poly.type
_entity_poly.pdbx_seq_one_letter_code
_entity_poly.pdbx_strand_id
1 'polypeptide(L)'
;MSKLVAFAAIQGGYNVVSKTEGLYKKALQTYNADTKIEFPNTGYFLPVIYSLLGIPVKTLEDMKQPLDFARKLLPPHVKNVNHLPYLGPLLDAGMAALLCFEIQEALRILEQPDFYFPQEDPDIENGKLWVGPADDIILRKRGVEFVDGSAPGFAAIVGAAPDPETAKLIVEEYQRKNLYIFCAANQHGTTVIEQLLEAKVQIGWGTRIVPFGPD
;
A
#
# COMPACT_ATOMS: atom_id res chain seq x y z
N MET A 1 12.67 3.43 -22.79
CA MET A 1 12.46 2.73 -21.49
C MET A 1 13.55 1.68 -21.33
N SER A 2 14.21 1.60 -20.17
CA SER A 2 15.30 0.64 -19.95
C SER A 2 14.78 -0.80 -19.93
N LYS A 3 15.46 -1.71 -20.67
CA LYS A 3 15.16 -3.16 -20.66
C LYS A 3 15.21 -3.73 -19.25
N LEU A 4 16.19 -3.32 -18.46
CA LEU A 4 16.40 -3.82 -17.09
C LEU A 4 15.23 -3.41 -16.19
N VAL A 5 14.78 -2.15 -16.30
CA VAL A 5 13.63 -1.64 -15.53
C VAL A 5 12.35 -2.37 -15.93
N ALA A 6 12.09 -2.50 -17.24
CA ALA A 6 10.92 -3.23 -17.73
C ALA A 6 10.92 -4.70 -17.28
N PHE A 7 12.08 -5.35 -17.34
CA PHE A 7 12.26 -6.71 -16.84
C PHE A 7 11.95 -6.77 -15.34
N ALA A 8 12.60 -5.95 -14.51
CA ALA A 8 12.47 -5.98 -13.06
C ALA A 8 11.01 -5.76 -12.62
N ALA A 9 10.33 -4.79 -13.21
CA ALA A 9 8.95 -4.48 -12.86
C ALA A 9 7.95 -5.55 -13.32
N ILE A 10 8.12 -6.13 -14.52
CA ILE A 10 7.30 -7.26 -14.96
C ILE A 10 7.51 -8.47 -14.04
N GLN A 11 8.76 -8.79 -13.69
CA GLN A 11 9.03 -9.86 -12.73
C GLN A 11 8.45 -9.58 -11.35
N GLY A 12 8.49 -8.31 -10.90
CA GLY A 12 7.82 -7.86 -9.68
C GLY A 12 6.32 -8.13 -9.73
N GLY A 13 5.65 -7.77 -10.82
CA GLY A 13 4.24 -8.08 -11.03
C GLY A 13 3.93 -9.57 -10.93
N TYR A 14 4.71 -10.43 -11.61
CA TYR A 14 4.56 -11.89 -11.50
C TYR A 14 4.74 -12.40 -10.08
N ASN A 15 5.72 -11.88 -9.35
CA ASN A 15 5.99 -12.28 -7.96
C ASN A 15 4.82 -11.90 -7.04
N VAL A 16 4.38 -10.63 -7.09
CA VAL A 16 3.28 -10.13 -6.25
C VAL A 16 1.99 -10.90 -6.52
N VAL A 17 1.63 -11.12 -7.79
CA VAL A 17 0.42 -11.89 -8.15
C VAL A 17 0.51 -13.32 -7.64
N SER A 18 1.63 -14.00 -7.87
CA SER A 18 1.79 -15.40 -7.45
C SER A 18 1.78 -15.55 -5.91
N LYS A 19 2.36 -14.57 -5.20
CA LYS A 19 2.31 -14.51 -3.73
C LYS A 19 0.86 -14.33 -3.25
N THR A 20 0.12 -13.39 -3.84
CA THR A 20 -1.29 -13.16 -3.50
C THR A 20 -2.15 -14.39 -3.80
N GLU A 21 -1.95 -15.08 -4.93
CA GLU A 21 -2.63 -16.34 -5.25
C GLU A 21 -2.41 -17.40 -4.16
N GLY A 22 -1.17 -17.51 -3.66
CA GLY A 22 -0.83 -18.41 -2.56
C GLY A 22 -1.51 -18.04 -1.25
N LEU A 23 -1.49 -16.76 -0.87
CA LEU A 23 -2.14 -16.26 0.35
C LEU A 23 -3.66 -16.44 0.29
N TYR A 24 -4.27 -16.11 -0.83
CA TYR A 24 -5.71 -16.29 -1.05
C TYR A 24 -6.11 -17.76 -0.93
N LYS A 25 -5.35 -18.67 -1.55
CA LYS A 25 -5.60 -20.11 -1.45
C LYS A 25 -5.49 -20.61 -0.01
N LYS A 26 -4.50 -20.13 0.74
CA LYS A 26 -4.33 -20.47 2.16
C LYS A 26 -5.50 -19.93 2.99
N ALA A 27 -5.96 -18.72 2.73
CA ALA A 27 -7.12 -18.15 3.41
C ALA A 27 -8.38 -18.97 3.16
N LEU A 28 -8.65 -19.40 1.92
CA LEU A 28 -9.79 -20.28 1.58
C LEU A 28 -9.73 -21.67 2.22
N GLN A 29 -8.54 -22.14 2.60
CA GLN A 29 -8.37 -23.39 3.34
C GLN A 29 -8.58 -23.22 4.85
N THR A 30 -8.50 -21.99 5.33
CA THR A 30 -8.51 -21.65 6.76
C THR A 30 -9.86 -21.09 7.20
N TYR A 31 -10.49 -20.29 6.34
CA TYR A 31 -11.73 -19.57 6.57
C TYR A 31 -12.80 -19.99 5.56
N ASN A 32 -14.07 -19.73 5.88
CA ASN A 32 -15.16 -20.00 4.95
C ASN A 32 -15.17 -18.99 3.80
N ALA A 33 -15.66 -19.40 2.63
CA ALA A 33 -15.74 -18.57 1.44
C ALA A 33 -16.62 -17.31 1.64
N ASP A 34 -17.63 -17.40 2.50
CA ASP A 34 -18.56 -16.32 2.86
C ASP A 34 -18.04 -15.39 3.97
N THR A 35 -16.81 -15.61 4.46
CA THR A 35 -16.20 -14.76 5.48
C THR A 35 -16.16 -13.31 4.99
N LYS A 36 -16.66 -12.39 5.82
CA LYS A 36 -16.74 -10.97 5.49
C LYS A 36 -15.35 -10.35 5.37
N ILE A 37 -15.18 -9.52 4.36
CA ILE A 37 -13.97 -8.73 4.09
C ILE A 37 -14.35 -7.26 4.11
N GLU A 38 -13.66 -6.47 4.91
CA GLU A 38 -13.85 -5.02 4.96
C GLU A 38 -12.61 -4.30 5.46
N PHE A 39 -12.39 -3.08 4.97
CA PHE A 39 -11.48 -2.13 5.60
C PHE A 39 -12.21 -1.32 6.69
N PRO A 40 -11.46 -0.75 7.65
CA PRO A 40 -12.06 0.01 8.75
C PRO A 40 -12.91 1.18 8.25
N ASN A 41 -14.20 1.16 8.60
CA ASN A 41 -15.16 2.25 8.41
C ASN A 41 -15.11 2.91 7.01
N THR A 42 -15.22 2.08 5.96
CA THR A 42 -15.33 2.56 4.58
C THR A 42 -16.63 2.14 3.90
N GLY A 43 -17.20 3.05 3.11
CA GLY A 43 -18.33 2.76 2.23
C GLY A 43 -17.93 2.17 0.87
N TYR A 44 -16.63 1.96 0.63
CA TYR A 44 -16.09 1.70 -0.72
C TYR A 44 -15.45 0.31 -0.89
N PHE A 45 -15.81 -0.66 -0.06
CA PHE A 45 -15.30 -2.05 -0.12
C PHE A 45 -13.77 -2.09 -0.04
N LEU A 46 -13.11 -2.65 -1.07
CA LEU A 46 -11.69 -2.49 -1.33
C LEU A 46 -11.53 -1.35 -2.36
N PRO A 47 -11.15 -0.13 -1.93
CA PRO A 47 -11.32 1.09 -2.74
C PRO A 47 -10.58 1.11 -4.08
N VAL A 48 -9.38 0.54 -4.18
CA VAL A 48 -8.61 0.50 -5.44
C VAL A 48 -9.27 -0.43 -6.45
N ILE A 49 -9.64 -1.64 -6.03
CA ILE A 49 -10.38 -2.61 -6.85
C ILE A 49 -11.74 -2.05 -7.26
N TYR A 50 -12.48 -1.45 -6.32
CA TYR A 50 -13.81 -0.91 -6.59
C TYR A 50 -13.73 0.29 -7.55
N SER A 51 -12.78 1.19 -7.37
CA SER A 51 -12.62 2.36 -8.24
C SER A 51 -12.20 2.00 -9.67
N LEU A 52 -11.36 0.98 -9.85
CA LEU A 52 -10.82 0.60 -11.16
C LEU A 52 -11.70 -0.40 -11.90
N LEU A 53 -12.34 -1.33 -11.19
CA LEU A 53 -13.07 -2.45 -11.78
C LEU A 53 -14.57 -2.42 -11.50
N GLY A 54 -15.03 -1.60 -10.56
CA GLY A 54 -16.43 -1.58 -10.12
C GLY A 54 -16.86 -2.87 -9.39
N ILE A 55 -15.91 -3.69 -8.92
CA ILE A 55 -16.18 -4.96 -8.26
C ILE A 55 -16.31 -4.73 -6.76
N PRO A 56 -17.50 -4.93 -6.15
CA PRO A 56 -17.67 -4.78 -4.71
C PRO A 56 -17.26 -6.06 -3.99
N VAL A 57 -16.01 -6.12 -3.51
CA VAL A 57 -15.51 -7.25 -2.72
C VAL A 57 -16.10 -7.20 -1.31
N LYS A 58 -16.96 -8.15 -0.94
CA LYS A 58 -17.61 -8.22 0.37
C LYS A 58 -17.21 -9.46 1.16
N THR A 59 -16.91 -10.54 0.47
CA THR A 59 -16.50 -11.82 1.06
C THR A 59 -15.13 -12.25 0.57
N LEU A 60 -14.58 -13.28 1.23
CA LEU A 60 -13.34 -13.91 0.80
C LEU A 60 -13.48 -14.45 -0.64
N GLU A 61 -14.59 -15.09 -0.99
CA GLU A 61 -14.84 -15.60 -2.34
C GLU A 61 -14.78 -14.52 -3.43
N ASP A 62 -15.30 -13.32 -3.12
CA ASP A 62 -15.34 -12.20 -4.07
C ASP A 62 -13.93 -11.75 -4.50
N MET A 63 -12.89 -12.01 -3.70
CA MET A 63 -11.50 -11.69 -4.04
C MET A 63 -11.00 -12.45 -5.29
N LYS A 64 -11.64 -13.57 -5.65
CA LYS A 64 -11.24 -14.36 -6.82
C LYS A 64 -11.30 -13.53 -8.10
N GLN A 65 -12.36 -12.74 -8.28
CA GLN A 65 -12.59 -11.99 -9.51
C GLN A 65 -11.49 -10.94 -9.79
N PRO A 66 -11.13 -10.03 -8.85
CA PRO A 66 -10.03 -9.09 -9.06
C PRO A 66 -8.67 -9.78 -9.14
N LEU A 67 -8.45 -10.89 -8.43
CA LEU A 67 -7.20 -11.65 -8.53
C LEU A 67 -7.02 -12.30 -9.92
N ASP A 68 -8.08 -12.91 -10.47
CA ASP A 68 -8.08 -13.45 -11.84
C ASP A 68 -7.86 -12.32 -12.87
N PHE A 69 -8.39 -11.13 -12.62
CA PHE A 69 -8.16 -9.96 -13.47
C PHE A 69 -6.69 -9.51 -13.41
N ALA A 70 -6.12 -9.38 -12.21
CA ALA A 70 -4.70 -9.06 -12.02
C ALA A 70 -3.79 -10.07 -12.73
N ARG A 71 -4.12 -11.37 -12.69
CA ARG A 71 -3.37 -12.41 -13.42
C ARG A 71 -3.38 -12.21 -14.93
N LYS A 72 -4.50 -11.76 -15.50
CA LYS A 72 -4.64 -11.51 -16.94
C LYS A 72 -3.89 -10.26 -17.42
N LEU A 73 -3.65 -9.30 -16.54
CA LEU A 73 -2.87 -8.10 -16.84
C LEU A 73 -1.37 -8.38 -16.99
N LEU A 74 -0.86 -9.50 -16.46
CA LEU A 74 0.57 -9.79 -16.53
C LEU A 74 1.02 -10.00 -17.97
N PRO A 75 1.94 -9.16 -18.49
CA PRO A 75 2.42 -9.30 -19.84
C PRO A 75 3.41 -10.47 -19.95
N PRO A 76 3.67 -10.98 -21.16
CA PRO A 76 4.75 -11.95 -21.38
C PRO A 76 6.09 -11.43 -20.86
N HIS A 77 6.93 -12.33 -20.36
CA HIS A 77 8.30 -11.98 -19.94
C HIS A 77 9.09 -11.31 -21.07
N VAL A 78 9.93 -10.33 -20.70
CA VAL A 78 10.76 -9.57 -21.64
C VAL A 78 11.72 -10.51 -22.37
N LYS A 79 11.64 -10.53 -23.71
CA LYS A 79 12.55 -11.32 -24.57
C LYS A 79 13.99 -10.82 -24.46
N ASN A 80 14.95 -11.73 -24.61
CA ASN A 80 16.36 -11.35 -24.56
C ASN A 80 16.80 -10.59 -25.84
N VAL A 81 16.40 -11.10 -27.01
CA VAL A 81 16.73 -10.55 -28.34
C VAL A 81 15.48 -9.91 -28.95
N ASN A 82 15.64 -8.77 -29.65
CA ASN A 82 14.54 -8.02 -30.29
C ASN A 82 13.39 -7.66 -29.33
N HIS A 83 13.76 -7.22 -28.12
CA HIS A 83 12.82 -6.76 -27.11
C HIS A 83 12.16 -5.42 -27.53
N LEU A 84 10.86 -5.33 -27.30
CA LEU A 84 10.07 -4.12 -27.52
C LEU A 84 9.44 -3.71 -26.19
N PRO A 85 10.19 -3.05 -25.28
CA PRO A 85 9.68 -2.69 -23.96
C PRO A 85 8.74 -1.50 -24.12
N TYR A 86 7.49 -1.81 -24.47
CA TYR A 86 6.41 -0.84 -24.51
C TYR A 86 5.97 -0.48 -23.09
N LEU A 87 5.63 0.79 -22.91
CA LEU A 87 5.15 1.33 -21.64
C LEU A 87 3.85 0.65 -21.18
N GLY A 88 2.93 0.31 -22.10
CA GLY A 88 1.64 -0.31 -21.78
C GLY A 88 1.76 -1.59 -20.95
N PRO A 89 2.42 -2.66 -21.46
CA PRO A 89 2.65 -3.90 -20.73
C PRO A 89 3.28 -3.70 -19.34
N LEU A 90 4.19 -2.73 -19.22
CA LEU A 90 4.81 -2.40 -17.94
C LEU A 90 3.78 -1.81 -16.95
N LEU A 91 2.94 -0.89 -17.43
CA LEU A 91 1.87 -0.30 -16.62
C LEU A 91 0.83 -1.36 -16.23
N ASP A 92 0.52 -2.31 -17.10
CA ASP A 92 -0.40 -3.43 -16.80
C ASP A 92 0.15 -4.31 -15.67
N ALA A 93 1.45 -4.61 -15.67
CA ALA A 93 2.10 -5.32 -14.57
C ALA A 93 2.05 -4.55 -13.24
N GLY A 94 2.19 -3.21 -13.30
CA GLY A 94 2.01 -2.35 -12.12
C GLY A 94 0.58 -2.36 -11.62
N MET A 95 -0.40 -2.32 -12.51
CA MET A 95 -1.82 -2.40 -12.17
C MET A 95 -2.17 -3.74 -11.51
N ALA A 96 -1.64 -4.84 -12.04
CA ALA A 96 -1.77 -6.16 -11.41
C ALA A 96 -1.24 -6.16 -9.97
N ALA A 97 -0.07 -5.53 -9.74
CA ALA A 97 0.51 -5.43 -8.41
C ALA A 97 -0.36 -4.60 -7.45
N LEU A 98 -0.91 -3.46 -7.89
CA LEU A 98 -1.80 -2.63 -7.06
C LEU A 98 -3.02 -3.40 -6.57
N LEU A 99 -3.72 -4.10 -7.47
CA LEU A 99 -4.87 -4.93 -7.12
C LEU A 99 -4.47 -6.04 -6.13
N CYS A 100 -3.32 -6.67 -6.36
CA CYS A 100 -2.84 -7.74 -5.50
C CYS A 100 -2.35 -7.27 -4.12
N PHE A 101 -1.79 -6.06 -4.00
CA PHE A 101 -1.42 -5.49 -2.71
C PHE A 101 -2.65 -5.14 -1.88
N GLU A 102 -3.71 -4.60 -2.48
CA GLU A 102 -4.96 -4.34 -1.75
C GLU A 102 -5.60 -5.64 -1.25
N ILE A 103 -5.55 -6.72 -2.04
CA ILE A 103 -5.98 -8.06 -1.59
C ILE A 103 -5.10 -8.54 -0.42
N GLN A 104 -3.78 -8.38 -0.49
CA GLN A 104 -2.88 -8.77 0.61
C GLN A 104 -3.21 -8.02 1.91
N GLU A 105 -3.51 -6.73 1.84
CA GLU A 105 -3.91 -5.93 3.00
C GLU A 105 -5.25 -6.38 3.59
N ALA A 106 -6.23 -6.68 2.74
CA ALA A 106 -7.51 -7.22 3.19
C ALA A 106 -7.35 -8.59 3.87
N LEU A 107 -6.49 -9.46 3.32
CA LEU A 107 -6.17 -10.75 3.93
C LEU A 107 -5.40 -10.59 5.26
N ARG A 108 -4.52 -9.60 5.36
CA ARG A 108 -3.82 -9.28 6.62
C ARG A 108 -4.78 -8.86 7.70
N ILE A 109 -5.72 -7.97 7.42
CA ILE A 109 -6.72 -7.53 8.39
C ILE A 109 -7.59 -8.71 8.83
N LEU A 110 -7.92 -9.62 7.92
CA LEU A 110 -8.61 -10.87 8.26
C LEU A 110 -7.78 -11.76 9.21
N GLU A 111 -6.49 -11.98 8.90
CA GLU A 111 -5.62 -12.86 9.68
C GLU A 111 -5.14 -12.23 11.01
N GLN A 112 -5.01 -10.90 11.04
CA GLN A 112 -4.42 -10.11 12.13
C GLN A 112 -5.25 -8.84 12.35
N PRO A 113 -6.47 -8.95 12.91
CA PRO A 113 -7.40 -7.82 13.03
C PRO A 113 -6.87 -6.67 13.89
N ASP A 114 -6.00 -6.97 14.85
CA ASP A 114 -5.40 -5.98 15.75
C ASP A 114 -4.09 -5.38 15.21
N PHE A 115 -3.65 -5.73 14.00
CA PHE A 115 -2.35 -5.28 13.48
C PHE A 115 -2.30 -3.77 13.26
N TYR A 116 -3.34 -3.22 12.64
CA TYR A 116 -3.46 -1.78 12.38
C TYR A 116 -4.22 -1.06 13.48
N PHE A 117 -3.87 0.21 13.69
CA PHE A 117 -4.53 1.12 14.61
C PHE A 117 -5.15 2.28 13.84
N PRO A 118 -6.40 2.13 13.35
CA PRO A 118 -7.03 3.06 12.40
C PRO A 118 -7.51 4.34 13.10
N GLN A 119 -6.57 5.08 13.71
CA GLN A 119 -6.77 6.36 14.35
C GLN A 119 -5.85 7.42 13.71
N GLU A 120 -6.09 8.69 14.03
CA GLU A 120 -5.29 9.80 13.51
C GLU A 120 -3.84 9.79 14.03
N ASP A 121 -3.59 9.33 15.25
CA ASP A 121 -2.25 9.26 15.78
C ASP A 121 -1.95 7.83 16.23
N PRO A 122 -0.78 7.26 15.90
CA PRO A 122 -0.41 5.94 16.32
C PRO A 122 -0.18 5.89 17.83
N ASP A 123 -0.48 4.75 18.45
CA ASP A 123 -0.25 4.53 19.87
C ASP A 123 1.10 3.81 20.06
N ILE A 124 2.15 4.63 20.06
CA ILE A 124 3.55 4.19 20.15
C ILE A 124 3.83 3.49 21.48
N GLU A 125 3.19 3.93 22.58
CA GLU A 125 3.40 3.38 23.92
C GLU A 125 2.92 1.93 24.03
N ASN A 126 1.84 1.58 23.31
CA ASN A 126 1.30 0.23 23.26
C ASN A 126 1.74 -0.56 22.02
N GLY A 127 2.78 -0.09 21.30
CA GLY A 127 3.33 -0.78 20.13
C GLY A 127 2.43 -0.78 18.88
N LYS A 128 1.43 0.10 18.84
CA LYS A 128 0.47 0.26 17.74
C LYS A 128 0.92 1.34 16.77
N LEU A 129 1.99 1.02 16.05
CA LEU A 129 2.70 1.97 15.19
C LEU A 129 1.98 2.26 13.87
N TRP A 130 1.34 1.26 13.28
CA TRP A 130 0.85 1.32 11.90
C TRP A 130 -0.63 1.67 11.86
N VAL A 131 -1.00 2.71 11.11
CA VAL A 131 -2.39 3.15 11.00
C VAL A 131 -3.17 2.39 9.93
N GLY A 132 -2.48 1.79 8.95
CA GLY A 132 -3.11 0.99 7.90
C GLY A 132 -4.01 1.79 6.96
N PRO A 133 -4.95 1.11 6.29
CA PRO A 133 -5.95 1.75 5.44
C PRO A 133 -6.74 2.82 6.21
N ALA A 134 -6.79 4.03 5.67
CA ALA A 134 -7.44 5.16 6.30
C ALA A 134 -8.96 5.04 6.27
N ASP A 135 -9.58 5.36 7.41
CA ASP A 135 -11.03 5.54 7.56
C ASP A 135 -11.57 6.69 6.67
N ASP A 136 -12.76 6.53 6.08
CA ASP A 136 -13.44 7.55 5.28
C ASP A 136 -13.67 8.88 6.02
N ILE A 137 -13.82 8.87 7.35
CA ILE A 137 -13.89 10.07 8.21
C ILE A 137 -12.57 10.83 8.17
N ILE A 138 -11.44 10.13 8.34
CA ILE A 138 -10.10 10.73 8.29
C ILE A 138 -9.85 11.29 6.89
N LEU A 139 -10.13 10.50 5.84
CA LEU A 139 -9.97 10.94 4.45
C LEU A 139 -10.84 12.15 4.12
N ARG A 140 -12.09 12.23 4.61
CA ARG A 140 -12.93 13.42 4.41
C ARG A 140 -12.41 14.63 5.16
N LYS A 141 -11.99 14.47 6.42
CA LYS A 141 -11.45 15.56 7.25
C LYS A 141 -10.18 16.14 6.65
N ARG A 142 -9.23 15.30 6.26
CA ARG A 142 -7.93 15.72 5.69
C ARG A 142 -8.02 16.06 4.20
N GLY A 143 -8.98 15.49 3.49
CA GLY A 143 -9.23 15.74 2.07
C GLY A 143 -9.57 17.19 1.75
N VAL A 144 -10.20 17.91 2.67
CA VAL A 144 -10.49 19.36 2.52
C VAL A 144 -9.19 20.15 2.31
N GLU A 145 -8.12 19.78 3.00
CA GLU A 145 -6.82 20.46 2.93
C GLU A 145 -6.19 20.38 1.53
N PHE A 146 -6.50 19.32 0.76
CA PHE A 146 -6.04 19.18 -0.62
C PHE A 146 -6.88 20.01 -1.60
N VAL A 147 -8.16 20.25 -1.28
CA VAL A 147 -9.08 21.01 -2.13
C VAL A 147 -8.86 22.51 -1.95
N ASP A 148 -8.63 22.97 -0.71
CA ASP A 148 -8.37 24.38 -0.41
C ASP A 148 -6.90 24.80 -0.63
N GLY A 149 -6.02 23.83 -0.92
CA GLY A 149 -4.61 24.06 -1.22
C GLY A 149 -3.71 24.26 0.00
N SER A 150 -4.23 24.10 1.22
CA SER A 150 -3.43 24.15 2.45
C SER A 150 -2.47 22.95 2.60
N ALA A 151 -2.78 21.84 1.93
CA ALA A 151 -1.85 20.75 1.62
C ALA A 151 -1.65 20.68 0.09
N PRO A 152 -0.51 21.15 -0.44
CA PRO A 152 -0.31 21.24 -1.90
C PRO A 152 -0.12 19.88 -2.58
N GLY A 153 -0.01 18.80 -1.82
CA GLY A 153 0.19 17.44 -2.32
C GLY A 153 0.65 16.49 -1.23
N PHE A 154 1.15 15.33 -1.65
CA PHE A 154 1.70 14.32 -0.75
C PHE A 154 2.98 13.71 -1.31
N ALA A 155 3.79 13.13 -0.42
CA ALA A 155 4.96 12.33 -0.71
C ALA A 155 4.72 10.90 -0.21
N ALA A 156 4.89 9.91 -1.08
CA ALA A 156 4.94 8.51 -0.69
C ALA A 156 6.41 8.09 -0.53
N ILE A 157 6.81 7.72 0.68
CA ILE A 157 8.16 7.26 1.00
C ILE A 157 8.09 5.76 1.29
N VAL A 158 8.82 4.97 0.51
CA VAL A 158 8.87 3.51 0.65
C VAL A 158 10.26 3.04 1.06
N GLY A 159 10.36 2.20 2.09
CA GLY A 159 11.60 1.63 2.58
C GLY A 159 12.22 2.41 3.74
N ALA A 160 13.55 2.59 3.70
CA ALA A 160 14.34 3.24 4.74
C ALA A 160 15.43 4.12 4.12
N ALA A 161 15.81 5.19 4.81
CA ALA A 161 16.97 6.00 4.47
C ALA A 161 18.27 5.29 4.89
N PRO A 162 19.46 5.74 4.46
CA PRO A 162 20.74 5.19 4.91
C PRO A 162 20.92 5.24 6.44
N ASP A 163 20.37 6.27 7.09
CA ASP A 163 20.48 6.53 8.53
C ASP A 163 19.31 7.42 9.04
N PRO A 164 19.07 7.48 10.37
CA PRO A 164 18.01 8.29 10.96
C PRO A 164 18.11 9.80 10.73
N GLU A 165 19.31 10.36 10.65
CA GLU A 165 19.52 11.81 10.43
C GLU A 165 19.07 12.19 9.01
N THR A 166 19.42 11.35 8.02
CA THR A 166 18.98 11.50 6.64
C THR A 166 17.46 11.35 6.50
N ALA A 167 16.85 10.37 7.18
CA ALA A 167 15.39 10.20 7.19
C ALA A 167 14.68 11.45 7.72
N LYS A 168 15.14 11.96 8.87
CA LYS A 168 14.63 13.19 9.49
C LYS A 168 14.75 14.40 8.56
N LEU A 169 15.92 14.60 7.96
CA LEU A 169 16.16 15.70 7.04
C LEU A 169 15.16 15.69 5.87
N ILE A 170 14.98 14.54 5.23
CA ILE A 170 14.07 14.40 4.08
C ILE A 170 12.62 14.67 4.48
N VAL A 171 12.16 14.09 5.59
CA VAL A 171 10.76 14.20 6.03
C VAL A 171 10.44 15.62 6.52
N GLU A 172 11.33 16.26 7.28
CA GLU A 172 11.14 17.65 7.71
C GLU A 172 11.09 18.62 6.53
N GLU A 173 11.88 18.39 5.47
CA GLU A 173 11.83 19.20 4.25
C GLU A 173 10.47 19.11 3.54
N TYR A 174 9.86 17.93 3.48
CA TYR A 174 8.50 17.77 2.94
C TYR A 174 7.44 18.37 3.87
N GLN A 175 7.61 18.23 5.19
CA GLN A 175 6.71 18.79 6.19
C GLN A 175 6.71 20.33 6.15
N ARG A 176 7.89 20.97 5.99
CA ARG A 176 8.02 22.44 5.79
C ARG A 176 7.28 22.94 4.56
N LYS A 177 7.09 22.07 3.55
CA LYS A 177 6.31 22.35 2.34
C LYS A 177 4.83 22.00 2.49
N ASN A 178 4.38 21.72 3.71
CA ASN A 178 2.99 21.41 4.04
C ASN A 178 2.46 20.12 3.36
N LEU A 179 3.33 19.20 2.96
CA LEU A 179 2.91 17.95 2.34
C LEU A 179 2.47 16.92 3.38
N TYR A 180 1.53 16.05 3.01
CA TYR A 180 1.35 14.77 3.69
C TYR A 180 2.44 13.80 3.27
N ILE A 181 3.06 13.11 4.23
CA ILE A 181 4.09 12.10 3.99
C ILE A 181 3.51 10.74 4.39
N PHE A 182 3.25 9.88 3.42
CA PHE A 182 2.81 8.51 3.63
C PHE A 182 4.03 7.60 3.59
N CYS A 183 4.34 6.94 4.71
CA CYS A 183 5.50 6.07 4.83
C CYS A 183 5.07 4.60 4.86
N ALA A 184 5.69 3.77 4.02
CA ALA A 184 5.43 2.33 3.97
C ALA A 184 6.72 1.53 3.68
N ALA A 185 6.61 0.20 3.74
CA ALA A 185 7.66 -0.77 3.41
C ALA A 185 8.94 -0.74 4.26
N ASN A 186 9.45 -1.93 4.57
CA ASN A 186 10.72 -2.17 5.23
C ASN A 186 11.85 -2.34 4.21
N GLN A 187 13.01 -1.77 4.50
CA GLN A 187 14.25 -2.00 3.77
C GLN A 187 15.40 -2.17 4.76
N HIS A 188 16.18 -3.25 4.60
CA HIS A 188 17.34 -3.56 5.45
C HIS A 188 17.01 -3.71 6.95
N GLY A 189 15.82 -4.19 7.29
CA GLY A 189 15.43 -4.46 8.68
C GLY A 189 14.92 -3.24 9.44
N THR A 190 14.67 -2.12 8.76
CA THR A 190 14.04 -0.94 9.34
C THR A 190 13.13 -0.23 8.32
N THR A 191 12.40 0.78 8.79
CA THR A 191 11.50 1.64 8.02
C THR A 191 11.86 3.11 8.27
N VAL A 192 11.46 4.01 7.37
CA VAL A 192 11.59 5.45 7.63
C VAL A 192 10.86 5.85 8.92
N ILE A 193 9.74 5.22 9.26
CA ILE A 193 9.00 5.53 10.50
C ILE A 193 9.83 5.20 11.74
N GLU A 194 10.44 4.03 11.82
CA GLU A 194 11.28 3.64 12.95
C GLU A 194 12.51 4.55 13.07
N GLN A 195 13.12 4.92 11.93
CA GLN A 195 14.21 5.89 11.87
C GLN A 195 13.80 7.28 12.40
N LEU A 196 12.59 7.73 12.09
CA LEU A 196 12.05 8.99 12.61
C LEU A 196 11.82 8.93 14.12
N LEU A 197 11.33 7.80 14.64
CA LEU A 197 11.18 7.59 16.08
C LEU A 197 12.54 7.60 16.81
N GLU A 198 13.56 6.95 16.24
CA GLU A 198 14.94 7.00 16.76
C GLU A 198 15.48 8.44 16.81
N ALA A 199 15.18 9.22 15.76
CA ALA A 199 15.52 10.63 15.68
C ALA A 199 14.60 11.57 16.51
N LYS A 200 13.68 10.99 17.31
CA LYS A 200 12.72 11.68 18.19
C LYS A 200 11.76 12.62 17.45
N VAL A 201 11.36 12.25 16.24
CA VAL A 201 10.37 12.97 15.44
C VAL A 201 8.98 12.44 15.77
N GLN A 202 8.04 13.35 16.00
CA GLN A 202 6.64 13.00 16.22
C GLN A 202 5.96 12.64 14.89
N ILE A 203 5.29 11.48 14.87
CA ILE A 203 4.56 10.95 13.71
C ILE A 203 3.04 10.94 13.97
N GLY A 204 2.25 10.80 12.92
CA GLY A 204 0.80 10.78 12.95
C GLY A 204 0.17 11.67 11.86
N TRP A 205 -1.14 11.52 11.68
CA TRP A 205 -1.92 12.40 10.80
C TRP A 205 -1.86 13.85 11.26
N GLY A 206 -1.77 14.12 12.56
CA GLY A 206 -1.61 15.46 13.11
C GLY A 206 -0.32 16.16 12.68
N THR A 207 0.78 15.42 12.57
CA THR A 207 2.07 15.93 12.06
C THR A 207 2.24 15.74 10.56
N ARG A 208 1.22 15.23 9.86
CA ARG A 208 1.23 14.89 8.44
C ARG A 208 2.25 13.80 8.06
N ILE A 209 2.76 13.03 9.02
CA ILE A 209 3.68 11.91 8.80
C ILE A 209 2.91 10.62 9.11
N VAL A 210 2.33 10.00 8.10
CA VAL A 210 1.39 8.89 8.23
C VAL A 210 2.13 7.54 8.13
N PRO A 211 2.21 6.75 9.23
CA PRO A 211 2.84 5.43 9.23
C PRO A 211 1.88 4.36 8.68
N PHE A 212 1.90 4.11 7.37
CA PHE A 212 0.89 3.28 6.71
C PHE A 212 1.05 1.78 7.07
N GLY A 213 2.24 1.22 6.89
CA GLY A 213 2.52 -0.18 7.21
C GLY A 213 3.98 -0.56 6.92
N PRO A 214 4.47 -1.69 7.47
CA PRO A 214 5.86 -2.10 7.31
C PRO A 214 6.14 -2.87 6.02
N ASP A 215 5.14 -3.16 5.18
CA ASP A 215 5.28 -3.98 3.96
C ASP A 215 4.95 -3.22 2.68
#